data_AF-A0A8T7GPF9-F1
#
_entry.id   AF-A0A8T7GPF9-F1
#
_cell.length_a   1.000
_cell.length_b   1.000
_cell.length_c   1.000
_cell.angle_alpha   90.00
_cell.angle_beta   90.00
_cell.angle_gamma   90.00
#
_symmetry.space_group_name_H-M   'P 1'
#
loop_
_entity.id
_entity.type
_entity.pdbx_description
1 polymer ?
#
loop_
_entity_poly.entity_id
_entity_poly.type
_entity_poly.pdbx_seq_one_letter_code
_entity_poly.pdbx_strand_id
1 'polypeptide(L)'
;MSRSTPFSSYYESREYVGALVYDAYGLYAGTVCRVSFSPAPRIIVCNDPTFDARVPDYRRLLGELRRRGLVAEDEEPSLEELVVLAREQTLEIPYTSSTQLGSIVKLVIEPQDMESVDNLDDTRLIVLLSEPREARLRGVDPPKPLSQPTPETVAGKHVLSHRSGYLGRASTIAIGPRGVAVRVVKKGSPSWRVDELLHSLRRSGYVGVAEQVERLASSARGAVEAHGEVLRILEALRVPGEALQMVRSSKRYMVEEKRDIPWDQVIYVADAVITS
;
A
#
# COMPACT_ATOMS: atom_id res chain seq x y z
N MET A 1 24.11 -23.86 10.83
CA MET A 1 23.95 -22.40 11.00
C MET A 1 24.24 -21.74 9.66
N SER A 2 23.20 -21.34 8.94
CA SER A 2 23.33 -20.48 7.75
C SER A 2 22.40 -19.30 8.00
N ARG A 3 22.98 -18.16 8.37
CA ARG A 3 22.22 -16.90 8.44
C ARG A 3 22.04 -16.46 6.99
N SER A 4 20.85 -16.69 6.45
CA SER A 4 20.41 -16.00 5.24
C SER A 4 20.55 -14.51 5.49
N THR A 5 21.24 -13.82 4.59
CA THR A 5 21.44 -12.38 4.60
C THR A 5 20.09 -11.68 4.78
N PRO A 6 19.91 -10.78 5.77
CA PRO A 6 18.72 -9.95 5.81
C PRO A 6 18.72 -9.07 4.57
N PHE A 7 17.55 -8.90 3.95
CA PHE A 7 17.35 -8.06 2.77
C PHE A 7 17.98 -6.69 2.99
N SER A 8 19.07 -6.40 2.29
CA SER A 8 19.86 -5.17 2.44
C SER A 8 19.23 -4.00 1.67
N SER A 9 17.92 -3.83 1.79
CA SER A 9 17.23 -2.70 1.18
C SER A 9 17.17 -1.59 2.22
N TYR A 10 17.88 -0.50 1.95
CA TYR A 10 17.73 0.76 2.69
C TYR A 10 16.58 1.55 2.06
N TYR A 11 15.72 2.12 2.90
CA TYR A 11 14.59 2.93 2.48
C TYR A 11 14.71 4.33 3.07
N GLU A 12 14.30 5.33 2.32
CA GLU A 12 14.21 6.72 2.76
C GLU A 12 13.04 6.89 3.75
N SER A 13 13.15 7.90 4.63
CA SER A 13 12.13 8.16 5.66
C SER A 13 10.72 8.34 5.11
N ARG A 14 10.60 8.95 3.92
CA ARG A 14 9.31 9.15 3.24
C ARG A 14 8.68 7.85 2.74
N GLU A 15 9.48 6.84 2.41
CA GLU A 15 9.00 5.54 1.92
C GLU A 15 8.37 4.72 3.04
N TYR A 16 8.81 4.94 4.29
CA TYR A 16 8.20 4.31 5.46
C TYR A 16 6.81 4.85 5.77
N VAL A 17 6.50 6.11 5.45
CA VAL A 17 5.18 6.68 5.81
C VAL A 17 4.08 5.97 5.02
N GLY A 18 3.08 5.45 5.72
CA GLY A 18 2.03 4.62 5.12
C GLY A 18 2.36 3.11 5.09
N ALA A 19 3.53 2.69 5.57
CA ALA A 19 3.90 1.29 5.63
C ALA A 19 3.03 0.52 6.63
N LEU A 20 2.61 -0.68 6.25
CA LEU A 20 1.86 -1.58 7.13
C LEU A 20 2.83 -2.32 8.05
N VAL A 21 2.55 -2.34 9.35
CA VAL A 21 3.41 -3.01 10.34
C VAL A 21 2.71 -4.24 10.90
N TYR A 22 3.39 -5.37 10.84
CA TYR A 22 2.98 -6.65 11.43
C TYR A 22 4.01 -7.13 12.44
N ASP A 23 3.56 -7.74 13.52
CA ASP A 23 4.46 -8.38 14.49
C ASP A 23 4.89 -9.79 14.06
N ALA A 24 5.78 -10.42 14.85
CA ALA A 24 6.31 -11.75 14.55
C ALA A 24 5.24 -12.87 14.48
N TYR A 25 4.03 -12.63 15.01
CA TYR A 25 2.91 -13.56 14.96
C TYR A 25 1.89 -13.22 13.86
N GLY A 26 2.18 -12.18 13.07
CA GLY A 26 1.33 -11.73 11.98
C GLY A 26 0.13 -10.91 12.45
N LEU A 27 0.17 -10.31 13.64
CA LEU A 27 -0.85 -9.36 14.08
C LEU A 27 -0.51 -7.96 13.57
N TYR A 28 -1.55 -7.25 13.11
CA TYR A 28 -1.41 -5.89 12.62
C TYR A 28 -1.17 -4.92 13.78
N ALA A 29 0.02 -4.31 13.77
CA ALA A 29 0.44 -3.35 14.78
C ALA A 29 -0.02 -1.92 14.45
N GLY A 30 -0.19 -1.57 13.17
CA GLY A 30 -0.66 -0.27 12.71
C GLY A 30 0.03 0.20 11.43
N THR A 31 -0.13 1.48 11.10
CA THR A 31 0.51 2.13 9.96
C THR A 31 1.61 3.06 10.44
N VAL A 32 2.75 3.09 9.77
CA VAL A 32 3.78 4.10 10.06
C VAL A 32 3.26 5.49 9.70
N CYS A 33 3.20 6.38 10.68
CA CYS A 33 2.73 7.76 10.50
C CYS A 33 3.87 8.75 10.35
N ARG A 34 5.04 8.49 10.95
CA ARG A 34 6.24 9.34 10.81
C ARG A 34 7.51 8.62 11.20
N VAL A 35 8.64 9.15 10.75
CA VAL A 35 9.99 8.74 11.17
C VAL A 35 10.65 9.91 11.89
N SER A 36 11.26 9.65 13.06
CA SER A 36 12.05 10.62 13.82
C SER A 36 13.52 10.23 13.80
N PHE A 37 14.42 11.21 13.78
CA PHE A 37 15.87 10.99 13.85
C PHE A 37 16.49 11.47 15.16
N SER A 38 15.72 12.12 16.03
CA SER A 38 16.20 12.67 17.29
C SER A 38 15.50 12.02 18.48
N PRO A 39 16.24 11.50 19.49
CA PRO A 39 17.71 11.45 19.60
C PRO A 39 18.37 10.33 18.76
N ALA A 40 17.58 9.43 18.18
CA ALA A 40 18.02 8.33 17.31
C ALA A 40 16.93 8.02 16.27
N PRO A 41 17.25 7.31 15.16
CA PRO A 41 16.27 6.87 14.17
C PRO A 41 15.18 5.99 14.80
N ARG A 42 13.91 6.39 14.63
CA ARG A 42 12.73 5.72 15.18
C ARG A 42 11.57 5.80 14.20
N ILE A 43 10.86 4.70 14.07
CA ILE A 43 9.62 4.60 13.29
C ILE A 43 8.45 4.69 14.27
N ILE A 44 7.52 5.60 13.99
CA ILE A 44 6.35 5.83 14.84
C ILE A 44 5.14 5.24 14.11
N VAL A 45 4.50 4.27 14.76
CA VAL A 45 3.32 3.58 14.25
C VAL A 45 2.10 4.14 14.93
N CYS A 46 1.14 4.55 14.10
CA CYS A 46 -0.15 5.02 14.52
C CYS A 46 -1.23 4.01 14.12
N ASN A 47 -2.31 3.99 14.89
CA ASN A 47 -3.60 3.61 14.34
C ASN A 47 -4.34 4.89 13.95
N ASP A 48 -5.28 4.77 13.03
CA ASP A 48 -6.29 5.79 12.77
C ASP A 48 -7.58 5.35 13.47
N PRO A 49 -7.82 5.69 14.75
CA PRO A 49 -9.14 5.47 15.30
C PRO A 49 -10.03 6.61 14.79
N THR A 50 -11.21 6.24 14.33
CA THR A 50 -12.32 7.17 14.22
C THR A 50 -12.77 7.55 15.63
N PHE A 51 -12.67 8.83 15.99
CA PHE A 51 -13.22 9.35 17.24
C PHE A 51 -14.39 10.29 16.95
N ASP A 52 -15.47 10.14 17.71
CA ASP A 52 -16.54 11.14 17.73
C ASP A 52 -16.04 12.35 18.53
N ALA A 53 -15.62 13.40 17.82
CA ALA A 53 -15.24 14.67 18.41
C ALA A 53 -16.42 15.65 18.36
N ARG A 54 -16.66 16.37 19.45
CA ARG A 54 -17.54 17.55 19.41
C ARG A 54 -16.73 18.71 18.84
N VAL A 55 -17.05 19.09 17.60
CA VAL A 55 -16.43 20.23 16.93
C VAL A 55 -17.44 21.37 16.80
N PRO A 56 -17.02 22.64 16.86
CA PRO A 56 -17.92 23.77 16.59
C PRO A 56 -18.56 23.64 15.21
N ASP A 57 -19.89 23.78 15.14
CA ASP A 57 -20.65 23.73 13.91
C ASP A 57 -20.51 25.07 13.17
N TYR A 58 -19.64 25.11 12.17
CA TYR A 58 -19.35 26.29 11.37
C TYR A 58 -20.61 27.00 10.86
N ARG A 59 -21.55 26.24 10.27
CA ARG A 59 -22.73 26.83 9.62
C ARG A 59 -23.69 27.42 10.63
N ARG A 60 -23.90 26.73 11.76
CA ARG A 60 -24.76 27.23 12.84
C ARG A 60 -24.15 28.44 13.52
N LEU A 61 -22.86 28.39 13.83
CA LEU A 61 -22.15 29.48 14.49
C LEU A 61 -22.11 30.74 13.61
N LEU A 62 -21.78 30.59 12.32
CA LEU A 62 -21.81 31.69 11.35
C LEU A 62 -23.22 32.29 11.22
N GLY A 63 -24.26 31.45 11.17
CA GLY A 63 -25.65 31.90 11.12
C GLY A 63 -26.10 32.63 12.39
N GLU A 64 -25.58 32.29 13.55
CA GLU A 64 -25.85 33.01 14.80
C GLU A 64 -25.15 34.36 14.86
N LEU A 65 -23.88 34.42 14.45
CA LEU A 65 -23.10 35.65 14.42
C LEU A 65 -23.65 36.65 13.39
N ARG A 66 -24.04 36.18 12.20
CA ARG A 66 -24.72 37.02 11.17
C ARG A 66 -26.06 37.55 11.64
N ARG A 67 -26.90 36.72 12.29
CA ARG A 67 -28.19 37.17 12.86
C ARG A 67 -28.03 38.28 13.90
N ARG A 68 -26.88 38.36 14.57
CA ARG A 68 -26.55 39.40 15.55
C ARG A 68 -25.80 40.60 14.94
N GLY A 69 -25.57 40.60 13.62
CA GLY A 69 -24.84 41.67 12.92
C GLY A 69 -23.34 41.73 13.24
N LEU A 70 -22.77 40.63 13.75
CA LEU A 70 -21.36 40.55 14.16
C LEU A 70 -20.43 40.13 13.03
N VAL A 71 -20.99 39.54 11.96
CA VAL A 71 -20.29 39.15 10.73
C VAL A 71 -21.19 39.58 9.57
N ALA A 72 -20.61 40.16 8.51
CA ALA A 72 -21.38 40.58 7.34
C ALA A 72 -21.87 39.37 6.52
N GLU A 73 -22.91 39.55 5.69
CA GLU A 73 -23.46 38.43 4.89
C GLU A 73 -22.49 37.95 3.80
N ASP A 74 -21.62 38.84 3.33
CA ASP A 74 -20.60 38.61 2.30
C ASP A 74 -19.24 38.16 2.86
N GLU A 75 -19.08 38.11 4.18
CA GLU A 75 -17.84 37.71 4.84
C GLU A 75 -17.83 36.20 5.14
N GLU A 76 -16.78 35.49 4.72
CA GLU A 76 -16.55 34.08 5.02
C GLU A 76 -15.31 33.88 5.89
N PRO A 77 -15.39 34.18 7.20
CA PRO A 77 -14.27 33.98 8.12
C PRO A 77 -14.05 32.48 8.39
N SER A 78 -12.85 32.15 8.87
CA SER A 78 -12.49 30.81 9.34
C SER A 78 -13.25 30.38 10.59
N LEU A 79 -13.29 29.08 10.88
CA LEU A 79 -13.96 28.57 12.08
C LEU A 79 -13.35 29.11 13.37
N GLU A 80 -12.02 29.27 13.38
CA GLU A 80 -11.23 29.79 14.48
C GLU A 80 -11.62 31.25 14.79
N GLU A 81 -11.73 32.09 13.75
CA GLU A 81 -12.16 33.49 13.88
C GLU A 81 -13.59 33.58 14.43
N LEU A 82 -14.51 32.75 13.93
CA LEU A 82 -15.88 32.68 14.43
C LEU A 82 -15.94 32.27 15.91
N VAL A 83 -15.11 31.31 16.33
CA VAL A 83 -15.03 30.86 17.73
C VAL A 83 -14.47 31.94 18.65
N VAL A 84 -13.47 32.69 18.21
CA VAL A 84 -12.92 33.82 18.97
C VAL A 84 -13.98 34.89 19.15
N LEU A 85 -14.63 35.31 18.05
CA LEU A 85 -15.68 36.33 18.08
C LEU A 85 -16.87 35.92 18.96
N ALA A 86 -17.28 34.65 18.90
CA ALA A 86 -18.34 34.12 19.75
C ALA A 86 -17.99 34.19 21.24
N ARG A 87 -16.74 33.88 21.61
CA ARG A 87 -16.28 33.96 23.01
C ARG A 87 -16.22 35.39 23.52
N GLU A 88 -15.71 36.32 22.71
CA GLU A 88 -15.67 37.74 23.05
C GLU A 88 -17.09 38.29 23.32
N GLN A 89 -18.07 37.81 22.57
CA GLN A 89 -19.47 38.20 22.70
C GLN A 89 -20.26 37.31 23.69
N THR A 90 -19.57 36.44 24.45
CA THR A 90 -20.17 35.50 25.42
C THR A 90 -21.32 34.68 24.82
N LEU A 91 -21.16 34.28 23.57
CA LEU A 91 -22.11 33.41 22.87
C LEU A 91 -21.82 31.95 23.15
N GLU A 92 -22.89 31.17 23.32
CA GLU A 92 -22.78 29.71 23.35
C GLU A 92 -22.37 29.23 21.96
N ILE A 93 -21.31 28.42 21.90
CA ILE A 93 -20.80 27.88 20.63
C ILE A 93 -21.61 26.60 20.32
N PRO A 94 -22.36 26.54 19.21
CA PRO A 94 -23.03 25.31 18.82
C PRO A 94 -21.99 24.26 18.38
N TYR A 95 -22.11 23.04 18.90
CA TYR A 95 -21.25 21.90 18.54
C TYR A 95 -22.01 20.87 17.72
N THR A 96 -21.31 20.21 16.80
CA THR A 96 -21.77 19.01 16.10
C THR A 96 -20.82 17.85 16.38
N SER A 97 -21.35 16.63 16.36
CA SER A 97 -20.53 15.41 16.39
C SER A 97 -19.90 15.22 15.01
N SER A 98 -18.58 15.29 14.94
CA SER A 98 -17.80 14.97 13.75
C SER A 98 -16.90 13.79 14.04
N THR A 99 -16.89 12.80 13.17
CA THR A 99 -15.91 11.71 13.22
C THR A 99 -14.58 12.27 12.75
N GLN A 100 -13.71 12.65 13.69
CA GLN A 100 -12.35 13.03 13.37
C GLN A 100 -11.47 11.78 13.28
N LEU A 101 -10.66 11.71 12.23
CA LEU A 101 -9.51 10.82 12.18
C LEU A 101 -8.42 11.43 13.07
N GLY A 102 -8.29 10.93 14.29
CA GLY A 102 -7.09 11.18 15.10
C GLY A 102 -6.07 10.09 14.78
N SER A 103 -4.79 10.40 14.66
CA SER A 103 -3.76 9.36 14.66
C SER A 103 -3.26 9.17 16.09
N ILE A 104 -3.47 7.99 16.67
CA ILE A 104 -2.93 7.65 18.00
C ILE A 104 -1.64 6.86 17.80
N VAL A 105 -0.56 7.39 18.35
CA VAL A 105 0.71 6.67 18.44
C VAL A 105 0.51 5.43 19.30
N LYS A 106 0.71 4.27 18.69
CA LYS A 106 0.53 2.97 19.32
C LYS A 106 1.86 2.30 19.65
N LEU A 107 2.84 2.45 18.75
CA LEU A 107 4.15 1.83 18.90
C LEU A 107 5.25 2.79 18.43
N VAL A 108 6.39 2.70 19.09
CA VAL A 108 7.66 3.26 18.61
C VAL A 108 8.61 2.10 18.38
N ILE A 109 9.15 2.01 17.16
CA ILE A 109 9.99 0.92 16.68
C ILE A 109 11.39 1.49 16.42
N GLU A 110 12.41 0.81 16.90
CA GLU A 110 13.79 1.10 16.53
C GLU A 110 14.19 0.21 15.34
N PRO A 111 15.12 0.63 14.44
CA PRO A 111 15.46 -0.16 13.26
C PRO A 111 15.87 -1.61 13.57
N GLN A 112 16.50 -1.87 14.73
CA GLN A 112 16.87 -3.22 15.13
C GLN A 112 15.69 -4.13 15.53
N ASP A 113 14.49 -3.56 15.74
CA ASP A 113 13.27 -4.33 16.04
C ASP A 113 12.61 -4.88 14.76
N MET A 114 13.09 -4.48 13.57
CA MET A 114 12.55 -4.89 12.28
C MET A 114 13.28 -6.13 11.74
N GLU A 115 12.53 -7.19 11.48
CA GLU A 115 13.02 -8.42 10.86
C GLU A 115 13.19 -8.24 9.35
N SER A 116 12.20 -7.60 8.71
CA SER A 116 12.23 -7.34 7.27
C SER A 116 11.39 -6.13 6.90
N VAL A 117 11.81 -5.43 5.85
CA VAL A 117 11.05 -4.38 5.16
C VAL A 117 11.03 -4.74 3.68
N ASP A 118 9.86 -4.75 3.07
CA ASP A 118 9.70 -5.12 1.66
C ASP A 118 8.60 -4.27 1.00
N ASN A 119 8.62 -4.17 -0.32
CA ASN A 119 7.60 -3.48 -1.09
C ASN A 119 6.32 -4.31 -1.11
N LEU A 120 5.24 -3.75 -0.59
CA LEU A 120 3.89 -4.29 -0.73
C LEU A 120 3.40 -4.12 -2.18
N ASP A 121 3.62 -2.92 -2.70
CA ASP A 121 3.37 -2.46 -4.06
C ASP A 121 4.36 -1.32 -4.38
N ASP A 122 4.25 -0.67 -5.55
CA ASP A 122 5.18 0.40 -5.97
C ASP A 122 5.13 1.66 -5.08
N THR A 123 4.18 1.75 -4.14
CA THR A 123 3.92 2.95 -3.34
C THR A 123 3.96 2.74 -1.83
N ARG A 124 3.92 1.49 -1.36
CA ARG A 124 3.85 1.19 0.07
C ARG A 124 4.78 0.06 0.47
N LEU A 125 5.34 0.19 1.66
CA LEU A 125 6.13 -0.84 2.31
C LEU A 125 5.29 -1.69 3.26
N ILE A 126 5.81 -2.87 3.58
CA ILE A 126 5.35 -3.71 4.67
C ILE A 126 6.55 -4.03 5.57
N VAL A 127 6.35 -3.87 6.88
CA VAL A 127 7.37 -4.08 7.92
C VAL A 127 6.95 -5.26 8.78
N LEU A 128 7.84 -6.24 8.93
CA LEU A 128 7.70 -7.34 9.87
C LEU A 128 8.62 -7.09 11.07
N LEU A 129 8.08 -7.13 12.28
CA LEU A 129 8.88 -7.02 13.51
C LEU A 129 9.45 -8.38 13.92
N SER A 130 10.64 -8.36 14.51
CA SER A 130 11.29 -9.57 15.04
C SER A 130 10.60 -10.12 16.30
N GLU A 131 9.88 -9.26 17.02
CA GLU A 131 9.22 -9.59 18.30
C GLU A 131 7.69 -9.50 18.18
N PRO A 132 6.91 -10.35 18.89
CA PRO A 132 5.45 -10.35 18.88
C PRO A 132 4.89 -9.22 19.78
N ARG A 133 5.27 -7.98 19.49
CA ARG A 133 4.94 -6.81 20.33
C ARG A 133 3.43 -6.57 20.40
N GLU A 134 2.72 -6.73 19.29
CA GLU A 134 1.26 -6.55 19.26
C GLU A 134 0.56 -7.66 20.05
N ALA A 135 1.00 -8.90 19.92
CA ALA A 135 0.48 -10.01 20.72
C ALA A 135 0.66 -9.76 22.22
N ARG A 136 1.84 -9.30 22.65
CA ARG A 136 2.13 -8.95 24.05
C ARG A 136 1.22 -7.84 24.55
N LEU A 137 0.99 -6.79 23.76
CA LEU A 137 0.09 -5.68 24.11
C LEU A 137 -1.37 -6.14 24.25
N ARG A 138 -1.81 -7.07 23.39
CA ARG A 138 -3.17 -7.63 23.44
C ARG A 138 -3.34 -8.75 24.48
N GLY A 139 -2.25 -9.25 25.06
CA GLY A 139 -2.28 -10.44 25.94
C GLY A 139 -2.70 -11.71 25.21
N VAL A 140 -2.35 -11.84 23.92
CA VAL A 140 -2.76 -12.95 23.06
C VAL A 140 -1.62 -13.96 22.92
N ASP A 141 -1.96 -15.25 23.07
CA ASP A 141 -1.03 -16.35 22.85
C ASP A 141 -0.63 -16.51 21.37
N PRO A 142 0.50 -17.17 21.06
CA PRO A 142 0.94 -17.37 19.69
C PRO A 142 -0.14 -18.07 18.83
N PRO A 143 -0.64 -17.43 17.75
CA PRO A 143 -1.75 -17.95 16.96
C PRO A 143 -1.24 -19.06 16.03
N LYS A 144 -1.33 -20.30 16.48
CA LYS A 144 -0.88 -21.46 15.68
C LYS A 144 -1.78 -21.69 14.47
N PRO A 145 -1.23 -22.17 13.34
CA PRO A 145 -2.02 -22.61 12.21
C PRO A 145 -2.97 -23.72 12.64
N LEU A 146 -4.13 -23.76 12.00
CA LEU A 146 -5.05 -24.88 12.13
C LEU A 146 -4.36 -26.17 11.64
N SER A 147 -4.73 -27.30 12.23
CA SER A 147 -4.29 -28.62 11.75
C SER A 147 -4.69 -28.86 10.29
N GLN A 148 -5.80 -28.26 9.85
CA GLN A 148 -6.25 -28.27 8.47
C GLN A 148 -6.59 -26.84 8.02
N PRO A 149 -5.98 -26.33 6.95
CA PRO A 149 -6.31 -25.02 6.43
C PRO A 149 -7.67 -25.02 5.74
N THR A 150 -8.39 -23.90 5.84
CA THR A 150 -9.56 -23.63 5.00
C THR A 150 -9.31 -22.36 4.17
N PRO A 151 -9.91 -22.22 2.97
CA PRO A 151 -9.77 -21.00 2.16
C PRO A 151 -10.08 -19.72 2.94
N GLU A 152 -11.10 -19.73 3.79
CA GLU A 152 -11.55 -18.58 4.57
C GLU A 152 -10.50 -18.12 5.59
N THR A 153 -9.70 -19.05 6.11
CA THR A 153 -8.70 -18.76 7.13
C THR A 153 -7.48 -18.01 6.59
N VAL A 154 -7.21 -18.12 5.28
CA VAL A 154 -6.02 -17.55 4.65
C VAL A 154 -6.33 -16.51 3.57
N ALA A 155 -7.48 -16.58 2.89
CA ALA A 155 -7.76 -15.76 1.72
C ALA A 155 -7.65 -14.25 2.01
N GLY A 156 -6.97 -13.53 1.12
CA GLY A 156 -6.78 -12.08 1.18
C GLY A 156 -5.67 -11.61 2.12
N LYS A 157 -5.19 -12.46 3.04
CA LYS A 157 -4.16 -12.12 4.02
C LYS A 157 -2.80 -11.93 3.36
N HIS A 158 -1.99 -11.03 3.91
CA HIS A 158 -0.58 -10.89 3.53
C HIS A 158 0.19 -12.13 3.98
N VAL A 159 1.10 -12.62 3.14
CA VAL A 159 1.98 -13.74 3.47
C VAL A 159 3.40 -13.21 3.64
N LEU A 160 3.93 -13.36 4.84
CA LEU A 160 5.23 -12.85 5.27
C LEU A 160 6.13 -14.04 5.64
N SER A 161 7.39 -14.01 5.22
CA SER A 161 8.41 -14.97 5.61
C SER A 161 9.49 -14.25 6.41
N HIS A 162 9.89 -14.85 7.52
CA HIS A 162 11.05 -14.36 8.28
C HIS A 162 12.33 -14.35 7.44
N ARG A 163 12.45 -15.25 6.45
CA ARG A 163 13.64 -15.35 5.59
C ARG A 163 13.50 -14.61 4.28
N SER A 164 12.28 -14.48 3.78
CA SER A 164 12.01 -14.05 2.41
C SER A 164 11.20 -12.76 2.29
N GLY A 165 10.88 -12.09 3.41
CA GLY A 165 10.13 -10.84 3.41
C GLY A 165 8.68 -11.04 2.93
N TYR A 166 8.18 -10.15 2.09
CA TYR A 166 6.79 -10.19 1.63
C TYR A 166 6.62 -11.05 0.38
N LEU A 167 5.86 -12.14 0.53
CA LEU A 167 5.67 -13.14 -0.53
C LEU A 167 4.47 -12.84 -1.43
N GLY A 168 3.53 -11.99 -1.00
CA GLY A 168 2.30 -11.67 -1.71
C GLY A 168 1.05 -11.83 -0.83
N ARG A 169 -0.12 -11.92 -1.46
CA ARG A 169 -1.38 -12.22 -0.77
C ARG A 169 -1.79 -13.67 -0.97
N ALA A 170 -2.28 -14.30 0.09
CA ALA A 170 -2.89 -15.61 -0.01
C ALA A 170 -4.18 -15.52 -0.83
N SER A 171 -4.27 -16.32 -1.88
CA SER A 171 -5.41 -16.35 -2.80
C SER A 171 -6.39 -17.46 -2.45
N THR A 172 -5.88 -18.66 -2.18
CA THR A 172 -6.66 -19.86 -1.87
C THR A 172 -5.75 -20.95 -1.29
N ILE A 173 -6.35 -22.09 -0.96
CA ILE A 173 -5.66 -23.32 -0.64
C ILE A 173 -5.54 -24.19 -1.90
N ALA A 174 -4.33 -24.64 -2.20
CA ALA A 174 -4.01 -25.54 -3.29
C ALA A 174 -3.75 -26.97 -2.74
N ILE A 175 -4.15 -27.97 -3.51
CA ILE A 175 -3.93 -29.38 -3.20
C ILE A 175 -3.05 -29.99 -4.29
N GLY A 176 -1.99 -30.69 -3.90
CA GLY A 176 -1.08 -31.36 -4.81
C GLY A 176 -0.55 -32.69 -4.26
N PRO A 177 0.35 -33.37 -5.01
CA PRO A 177 0.84 -34.71 -4.65
C PRO A 177 1.56 -34.81 -3.30
N ARG A 178 1.98 -33.67 -2.72
CA ARG A 178 2.71 -33.59 -1.45
C ARG A 178 1.87 -33.01 -0.31
N GLY A 179 0.55 -32.88 -0.50
CA GLY A 179 -0.38 -32.36 0.49
C GLY A 179 -0.95 -31.00 0.11
N VAL A 180 -1.15 -30.18 1.14
CA VAL A 180 -1.88 -28.90 1.04
C VAL A 180 -0.90 -27.74 1.12
N ALA A 181 -1.17 -26.69 0.33
CA ALA A 181 -0.34 -25.48 0.28
C ALA A 181 -1.22 -24.22 0.24
N VAL A 182 -0.70 -23.10 0.75
CA VAL A 182 -1.29 -21.78 0.54
C VAL A 182 -0.80 -21.24 -0.79
N ARG A 183 -1.72 -20.96 -1.71
CA ARG A 183 -1.38 -20.30 -2.97
C ARG A 183 -1.24 -18.81 -2.76
N VAL A 184 -0.03 -18.30 -2.94
CA VAL A 184 0.30 -16.88 -2.79
C VAL A 184 0.45 -16.23 -4.15
N VAL A 185 -0.17 -15.08 -4.31
CA VAL A 185 -0.11 -14.26 -5.51
C VAL A 185 0.52 -12.91 -5.15
N LYS A 186 1.65 -12.59 -5.79
CA LYS A 186 2.24 -11.25 -5.74
C LYS A 186 1.93 -10.56 -7.07
N LYS A 187 1.42 -9.33 -7.01
CA LYS A 187 1.37 -8.48 -8.21
C LYS A 187 2.82 -8.23 -8.60
N GLY A 188 3.26 -8.81 -9.71
CA GLY A 188 4.60 -8.65 -10.24
C GLY A 188 4.69 -7.40 -11.10
N SER A 189 5.76 -7.30 -11.89
CA SER A 189 6.00 -6.12 -12.71
C SER A 189 4.94 -5.97 -13.81
N PRO A 190 4.61 -4.72 -14.18
CA PRO A 190 3.86 -4.45 -15.39
C PRO A 190 4.60 -5.04 -16.59
N SER A 191 3.83 -5.69 -17.46
CA SER A 191 4.27 -6.34 -18.68
C SER A 191 3.45 -5.83 -19.86
N TRP A 192 4.02 -5.97 -21.04
CA TRP A 192 3.48 -5.45 -22.29
C TRP A 192 3.48 -6.57 -23.32
N ARG A 193 2.32 -6.86 -23.92
CA ARG A 193 2.20 -7.89 -24.98
C ARG A 193 2.71 -7.37 -26.31
N VAL A 194 4.02 -7.19 -26.39
CA VAL A 194 4.70 -6.68 -27.59
C VAL A 194 4.42 -7.59 -28.78
N ASP A 195 4.49 -8.91 -28.61
CA ASP A 195 4.29 -9.86 -29.71
C ASP A 195 2.92 -9.75 -30.39
N GLU A 196 1.84 -9.60 -29.60
CA GLU A 196 0.49 -9.42 -30.14
C GLU A 196 0.35 -8.09 -30.92
N LEU A 197 1.01 -7.04 -30.42
CA LEU A 197 1.07 -5.74 -31.09
C LEU A 197 1.86 -5.84 -32.40
N LEU A 198 3.05 -6.45 -32.39
CA LEU A 198 3.89 -6.64 -33.58
C LEU A 198 3.14 -7.42 -34.65
N HIS A 199 2.45 -8.49 -34.26
CA HIS A 199 1.63 -9.27 -35.18
C HIS A 199 0.48 -8.44 -35.77
N SER A 200 -0.16 -7.59 -34.97
CA SER A 200 -1.24 -6.72 -35.44
C SER A 200 -0.74 -5.63 -36.40
N LEU A 201 0.38 -4.96 -36.08
CA LEU A 201 1.00 -3.96 -36.94
C LEU A 201 1.42 -4.54 -38.29
N ARG A 202 2.03 -5.74 -38.29
CA ARG A 202 2.43 -6.44 -39.52
C ARG A 202 1.21 -6.80 -40.38
N ARG A 203 0.12 -7.32 -39.78
CA ARG A 203 -1.13 -7.64 -40.51
C ARG A 203 -1.80 -6.41 -41.11
N SER A 204 -1.71 -5.25 -40.45
CA SER A 204 -2.25 -3.98 -40.97
C SER A 204 -1.31 -3.29 -41.98
N GLY A 205 -0.21 -3.92 -42.38
CA GLY A 205 0.72 -3.38 -43.38
C GLY A 205 1.78 -2.41 -42.83
N TYR A 206 1.83 -2.18 -41.51
CA TYR A 206 2.80 -1.27 -40.87
C TYR A 206 4.09 -2.00 -40.46
N VAL A 207 4.72 -2.70 -41.41
CA VAL A 207 5.90 -3.54 -41.13
C VAL A 207 7.06 -2.72 -40.56
N GLY A 208 7.37 -1.56 -41.14
CA GLY A 208 8.45 -0.69 -40.65
C GLY A 208 8.19 -0.12 -39.24
N VAL A 209 6.92 0.09 -38.87
CA VAL A 209 6.56 0.49 -37.50
C VAL A 209 6.74 -0.69 -36.55
N ALA A 210 6.38 -1.91 -36.96
CA ALA A 210 6.58 -3.11 -36.16
C ALA A 210 8.07 -3.36 -35.88
N GLU A 211 8.94 -3.26 -36.88
CA GLU A 211 10.39 -3.40 -36.70
C GLU A 211 10.97 -2.35 -35.74
N GLN A 212 10.46 -1.11 -35.82
CA GLN A 212 10.86 -0.04 -34.92
C GLN A 212 10.43 -0.33 -33.47
N VAL A 213 9.19 -0.79 -33.27
CA VAL A 213 8.66 -1.20 -31.96
C VAL A 213 9.47 -2.36 -31.38
N GLU A 214 9.76 -3.37 -32.19
CA GLU A 214 10.52 -4.56 -31.79
C GLU A 214 11.93 -4.18 -31.31
N ARG A 215 12.62 -3.32 -32.07
CA ARG A 215 13.96 -2.84 -31.70
C ARG A 215 13.95 -2.05 -30.39
N LEU A 216 13.02 -1.11 -30.25
CA LEU A 216 12.93 -0.24 -29.08
C LEU A 216 12.48 -1.00 -27.83
N ALA A 217 11.53 -1.93 -27.96
CA ALA A 217 11.07 -2.75 -26.86
C ALA A 217 12.16 -3.70 -26.35
N SER A 218 12.99 -4.22 -27.25
CA SER A 218 14.10 -5.13 -26.92
C SER A 218 15.25 -4.42 -26.19
N SER A 219 15.40 -3.10 -26.34
CA SER A 219 16.46 -2.31 -25.70
C SER A 219 16.08 -1.72 -24.33
N ALA A 220 14.81 -1.79 -23.94
CA ALA A 220 14.32 -1.18 -22.72
C ALA A 220 14.58 -2.07 -21.48
N ARG A 221 14.75 -1.45 -20.30
CA ARG A 221 15.01 -2.18 -19.05
C ARG A 221 13.74 -2.79 -18.41
N GLY A 222 12.56 -2.38 -18.87
CA GLY A 222 11.28 -2.89 -18.38
C GLY A 222 10.09 -2.47 -19.24
N ALA A 223 8.95 -3.14 -19.11
CA ALA A 223 7.84 -3.00 -20.05
C ALA A 223 7.11 -1.64 -20.02
N VAL A 224 7.09 -0.95 -18.87
CA VAL A 224 6.49 0.40 -18.76
C VAL A 224 7.37 1.44 -19.43
N GLU A 225 8.67 1.40 -19.17
CA GLU A 225 9.66 2.26 -19.83
C GLU A 225 9.64 2.00 -21.34
N ALA A 226 9.64 0.73 -21.74
CA ALA A 226 9.53 0.31 -23.13
C ALA A 226 8.31 0.92 -23.83
N HIS A 227 7.12 0.82 -23.23
CA HIS A 227 5.89 1.34 -23.83
C HIS A 227 5.90 2.87 -23.97
N GLY A 228 6.30 3.58 -22.92
CA GLY A 228 6.35 5.04 -22.92
C GLY A 228 7.41 5.59 -23.89
N GLU A 229 8.59 4.98 -23.91
CA GLU A 229 9.68 5.36 -24.81
C GLU A 229 9.32 5.08 -26.27
N VAL A 230 8.75 3.91 -26.56
CA VAL A 230 8.26 3.57 -27.90
C VAL A 230 7.24 4.60 -28.37
N LEU A 231 6.24 4.94 -27.56
CA LEU A 231 5.23 5.93 -27.94
C LEU A 231 5.86 7.28 -28.27
N ARG A 232 6.74 7.79 -27.40
CA ARG A 232 7.43 9.07 -27.58
C ARG A 232 8.24 9.10 -28.87
N ILE A 233 8.98 8.03 -29.17
CA ILE A 233 9.82 7.95 -30.37
C ILE A 233 8.95 7.84 -31.63
N LEU A 234 7.89 7.04 -31.62
CA LEU A 234 6.99 6.90 -32.76
C LEU A 234 6.24 8.21 -33.06
N GLU A 235 5.85 8.96 -32.03
CA GLU A 235 5.27 10.30 -32.17
C GLU A 235 6.25 11.28 -32.81
N ALA A 236 7.51 11.28 -32.36
CA ALA A 236 8.56 12.12 -32.94
C ALA A 236 8.85 11.78 -34.41
N LEU A 237 8.75 10.49 -34.79
CA LEU A 237 8.91 10.01 -36.16
C LEU A 237 7.68 10.26 -37.04
N ARG A 238 6.59 10.82 -36.48
CA ARG A 238 5.34 11.12 -37.20
C ARG A 238 4.78 9.91 -37.95
N VAL A 239 4.80 8.73 -37.30
CA VAL A 239 4.20 7.52 -37.87
C VAL A 239 2.71 7.71 -38.13
N PRO A 240 2.09 6.93 -39.04
CA PRO A 240 0.66 7.02 -39.31
C PRO A 240 -0.18 6.94 -38.03
N GLY A 241 -1.18 7.82 -37.90
CA GLY A 241 -1.99 7.94 -36.68
C GLY A 241 -2.70 6.64 -36.28
N GLU A 242 -3.11 5.83 -37.26
CA GLU A 242 -3.70 4.50 -37.05
C GLU A 242 -2.70 3.53 -36.40
N ALA A 243 -1.45 3.48 -36.90
CA ALA A 243 -0.39 2.66 -36.31
C ALA A 243 -0.03 3.14 -34.89
N LEU A 244 0.05 4.46 -34.68
CA LEU A 244 0.28 5.02 -33.36
C LEU A 244 -0.85 4.65 -32.37
N GLN A 245 -2.10 4.67 -32.83
CA GLN A 245 -3.26 4.30 -32.02
C GLN A 245 -3.23 2.81 -31.66
N MET A 246 -2.76 1.93 -32.54
CA MET A 246 -2.55 0.51 -32.23
C MET A 246 -1.53 0.32 -31.10
N VAL A 247 -0.44 1.10 -31.09
CA VAL A 247 0.56 1.05 -30.01
C VAL A 247 -0.01 1.62 -28.70
N ARG A 248 -0.73 2.75 -28.75
CA ARG A 248 -1.38 3.35 -27.57
C ARG A 248 -2.41 2.43 -26.93
N SER A 249 -3.17 1.71 -27.74
CA SER A 249 -4.22 0.77 -27.30
C SER A 249 -3.70 -0.63 -26.96
N SER A 250 -2.40 -0.89 -27.13
CA SER A 250 -1.83 -2.20 -26.84
C SER A 250 -1.95 -2.57 -25.35
N LYS A 251 -2.22 -3.86 -25.10
CA LYS A 251 -2.53 -4.35 -23.76
C LYS A 251 -1.29 -4.37 -22.88
N ARG A 252 -1.37 -3.61 -21.79
CA ARG A 252 -0.51 -3.74 -20.61
C ARG A 252 -1.21 -4.60 -19.58
N TYR A 253 -0.47 -5.48 -18.92
CA TYR A 253 -1.01 -6.36 -17.90
C TYR A 253 0.02 -6.51 -16.78
N MET A 254 -0.44 -6.84 -15.58
CA MET A 254 0.46 -7.18 -14.48
C MET A 254 0.75 -8.68 -14.56
N VAL A 255 2.02 -9.07 -14.55
CA VAL A 255 2.36 -10.48 -14.40
C VAL A 255 2.10 -10.85 -12.95
N GLU A 256 1.23 -11.83 -12.71
CA GLU A 256 1.04 -12.36 -11.37
C GLU A 256 2.10 -13.43 -11.12
N GLU A 257 2.94 -13.21 -10.12
CA GLU A 257 3.81 -14.26 -9.60
C GLU A 257 3.00 -15.16 -8.67
N LYS A 258 2.89 -16.43 -9.05
CA LYS A 258 2.19 -17.45 -8.25
C LYS A 258 3.22 -18.38 -7.63
N ARG A 259 3.13 -18.55 -6.32
CA ARG A 259 3.93 -19.51 -5.57
C ARG A 259 3.02 -20.27 -4.61
N ASP A 260 3.26 -21.56 -4.45
CA ASP A 260 2.53 -22.40 -3.49
C ASP A 260 3.44 -22.65 -2.27
N ILE A 261 3.00 -22.23 -1.09
CA ILE A 261 3.72 -22.42 0.17
C ILE A 261 3.14 -23.64 0.90
N PRO A 262 3.91 -24.74 1.07
CA PRO A 262 3.46 -25.91 1.81
C PRO A 262 2.92 -25.56 3.21
N TRP A 263 1.83 -26.20 3.63
CA TRP A 263 1.17 -25.87 4.91
C TRP A 263 2.07 -26.12 6.13
N ASP A 264 2.98 -27.10 6.04
CA ASP A 264 3.98 -27.38 7.07
C ASP A 264 5.04 -26.29 7.24
N GLN A 265 5.13 -25.34 6.30
CA GLN A 265 5.98 -24.14 6.39
C GLN A 265 5.24 -22.93 6.96
N VAL A 266 3.92 -23.03 7.19
CA VAL A 266 3.13 -21.98 7.83
C VAL A 266 3.31 -22.09 9.34
N ILE A 267 3.80 -21.01 9.96
CA ILE A 267 4.11 -20.96 11.40
C ILE A 267 2.95 -20.38 12.20
N TYR A 268 2.30 -19.32 11.67
CA TYR A 268 1.18 -18.63 12.32
C TYR A 268 0.17 -18.12 11.29
N VAL A 269 -1.11 -18.05 11.70
CA VAL A 269 -2.19 -17.46 10.88
C VAL A 269 -3.00 -16.51 11.76
N ALA A 270 -2.83 -15.20 11.54
CA ALA A 270 -3.51 -14.14 12.25
C ALA A 270 -4.05 -13.09 11.26
N ASP A 271 -3.76 -11.80 11.41
CA ASP A 271 -4.10 -10.78 10.41
C ASP A 271 -3.29 -10.99 9.11
N ALA A 272 -2.08 -11.54 9.25
CA ALA A 272 -1.21 -12.05 8.20
C ALA A 272 -0.89 -13.55 8.41
N VAL A 273 -0.40 -14.21 7.36
CA VAL A 273 0.15 -15.57 7.40
C VAL A 273 1.67 -15.47 7.54
N ILE A 274 2.22 -16.06 8.60
CA ILE A 274 3.67 -16.10 8.84
C ILE A 274 4.23 -17.45 8.41
N THR A 275 5.35 -17.42 7.69
CA THR A 275 6.01 -18.58 7.11
C THR A 275 7.50 -18.62 7.48
N SER A 276 8.09 -19.82 7.43
CA SER A 276 9.50 -20.06 7.77
C SER A 276 10.52 -19.46 6.80
#